data_AF-A0A2G5CH68-F1
#
_entry.id   AF-A0A2G5CH68-F1
#
_cell.length_a   1.000
_cell.length_b   1.000
_cell.length_c   1.000
_cell.angle_alpha   90.00
_cell.angle_beta   90.00
_cell.angle_gamma   90.00
#
_symmetry.space_group_name_H-M   'P 1'
#
loop_
_entity.id
_entity.type
_entity.pdbx_description
1 polymer ?
#
loop_
_entity_poly.entity_id
_entity_poly.type
_entity_poly.pdbx_seq_one_letter_code
_entity_poly.pdbx_strand_id
1 'polypeptide(L)'
;MDMDMCMCCKFIWLIIMFFYGTLIFMFGIGFNEPTFSIERFYVPALDNISNDTLNPFIFVDLQLINPNDQQTVHYSALNVSIFYGQQNKSSPILLPNVAVVSIPGFNQESSDIAHRLEMVTATGVDWETARQEVLNGTTVFQVDLQTKLRYEQFIWKTKRFSIMVGGDVKVNDQGSMVKTKKKGVKLTSGSIRHVVHFGYVAGSVGFVLLSLWS
;
A
#
# COMPACT_ATOMS: atom_id res chain seq x y z
N MET A 1 37.16 23.44 -42.75
CA MET A 1 36.28 24.56 -42.35
C MET A 1 36.24 24.52 -40.86
N ASP A 2 37.04 25.38 -40.24
CA ASP A 2 37.22 25.44 -38.79
C ASP A 2 35.92 25.90 -38.14
N MET A 3 35.29 24.99 -37.39
CA MET A 3 34.25 25.36 -36.44
C MET A 3 34.92 25.84 -35.16
N ASP A 4 35.47 27.06 -35.20
CA ASP A 4 35.77 27.81 -33.98
C ASP A 4 34.45 28.25 -33.35
N MET A 5 33.82 27.28 -32.69
CA MET A 5 32.63 27.48 -31.89
C MET A 5 33.01 28.39 -30.73
N CYS A 6 32.61 29.66 -30.83
CA CYS A 6 32.83 30.73 -29.86
C CYS A 6 32.66 30.23 -28.43
N MET A 7 33.50 30.70 -27.51
CA MET A 7 33.49 30.34 -26.09
C MET A 7 32.08 30.48 -25.46
N CYS A 8 31.28 31.45 -25.92
CA CYS A 8 29.90 31.63 -25.49
C CYS A 8 28.99 30.46 -25.90
N CYS A 9 29.14 29.91 -27.10
CA CYS A 9 28.34 28.78 -27.58
C CYS A 9 28.65 27.50 -26.79
N LYS A 10 29.91 27.29 -26.40
CA LYS A 10 30.32 26.18 -25.53
C LYS A 10 29.72 26.30 -24.12
N PHE A 11 29.71 27.51 -23.54
CA PHE A 11 29.08 27.76 -22.25
C PHE A 11 27.56 27.56 -22.27
N ILE A 12 26.88 28.02 -23.31
CA ILE A 12 25.43 27.81 -23.48
C ILE A 12 25.12 26.30 -23.57
N TRP A 13 25.90 25.54 -24.34
CA TRP A 13 25.74 24.09 -24.45
C TRP A 13 25.95 23.37 -23.11
N LEU A 14 26.96 23.75 -22.33
CA LEU A 14 27.19 23.17 -21.00
C LEU A 14 26.02 23.45 -20.05
N ILE A 15 25.45 24.65 -20.10
CA ILE A 15 24.26 25.01 -19.31
C ILE A 15 23.07 24.13 -19.72
N ILE A 16 22.80 23.99 -21.02
CA ILE A 16 21.70 23.15 -21.53
C ILE A 16 21.88 21.69 -21.08
N MET A 17 23.08 21.13 -21.20
CA MET A 17 23.37 19.76 -20.78
C MET A 17 23.23 19.57 -19.27
N PHE A 18 23.64 20.56 -18.48
CA PHE A 18 23.44 20.55 -17.03
C PHE A 18 21.96 20.55 -16.68
N PHE A 19 21.17 21.46 -17.25
CA PHE A 19 19.71 21.49 -17.05
C PHE A 19 19.05 20.19 -17.49
N TYR A 20 19.42 19.64 -18.64
CA TYR A 20 18.86 18.39 -19.14
C TYR A 20 19.22 17.20 -18.23
N GLY A 21 20.46 17.13 -17.75
CA GLY A 21 20.90 16.14 -16.78
C GLY A 21 20.13 16.22 -15.47
N THR A 22 19.91 17.44 -14.95
CA THR A 22 19.10 17.64 -13.74
C THR A 22 17.64 17.26 -13.93
N LEU A 23 17.06 17.50 -15.11
CA LEU A 23 15.70 17.08 -15.44
C LEU A 23 15.60 15.56 -15.49
N ILE A 24 16.52 14.86 -16.18
CA ILE A 24 16.52 13.39 -16.20
C ILE A 24 16.67 12.83 -14.80
N PHE A 25 17.57 13.39 -14.00
CA PHE A 25 17.78 12.93 -12.62
C PHE A 25 16.53 13.14 -11.75
N MET A 26 15.86 14.29 -11.88
CA MET A 26 14.63 14.61 -11.15
C MET A 26 13.45 13.72 -11.54
N PHE A 27 13.29 13.43 -12.84
CA PHE A 27 12.18 12.63 -13.38
C PHE A 27 12.45 11.13 -13.42
N GLY A 28 13.70 10.70 -13.25
CA GLY A 28 14.12 9.29 -13.29
C GLY A 28 13.88 8.51 -12.01
N ILE A 29 13.38 9.16 -10.95
CA ILE A 29 13.12 8.49 -9.67
C ILE A 29 11.77 7.79 -9.75
N GLY A 30 11.79 6.46 -9.80
CA GLY A 30 10.59 5.64 -9.74
C GLY A 30 9.90 5.72 -8.38
N PHE A 31 8.59 5.53 -8.36
CA PHE A 31 7.82 5.46 -7.12
C PHE A 31 7.71 4.02 -6.65
N ASN A 32 8.05 3.78 -5.39
CA ASN A 32 7.81 2.52 -4.71
C ASN A 32 6.39 2.50 -4.13
N GLU A 33 5.68 1.39 -4.34
CA GLU A 33 4.33 1.21 -3.79
C GLU A 33 4.38 1.17 -2.25
N PRO A 34 3.49 1.92 -1.55
CA PRO A 34 3.34 1.80 -0.11
C PRO A 34 3.07 0.38 0.33
N THR A 35 3.60 0.02 1.50
CA THR A 35 3.29 -1.26 2.12
C THR A 35 2.17 -1.09 3.13
N PHE A 36 1.16 -1.95 3.03
CA PHE A 36 0.04 -2.02 3.97
C PHE A 36 0.16 -3.31 4.77
N SER A 37 -0.04 -3.23 6.08
CA SER A 37 -0.04 -4.40 6.96
C SER A 37 -1.01 -4.24 8.11
N ILE A 38 -1.58 -5.35 8.56
CA ILE A 38 -2.33 -5.41 9.81
C ILE A 38 -1.34 -5.71 10.92
N GLU A 39 -1.07 -4.71 11.77
CA GLU A 39 -0.08 -4.83 12.85
C GLU A 39 -0.70 -5.40 14.12
N ARG A 40 -1.97 -5.10 14.38
CA ARG A 40 -2.77 -5.71 15.46
C ARG A 40 -4.17 -5.97 14.94
N PHE A 41 -4.71 -7.10 15.35
CA PHE A 41 -6.09 -7.49 15.11
C PHE A 41 -6.59 -8.19 16.37
N TYR A 42 -7.71 -7.73 16.91
CA TYR A 42 -8.26 -8.26 18.15
C TYR A 42 -9.78 -8.33 18.09
N VAL A 43 -10.33 -9.46 18.55
CA VAL A 43 -11.75 -9.76 18.55
C VAL A 43 -12.13 -10.24 19.96
N PRO A 44 -12.71 -9.38 20.82
CA PRO A 44 -13.00 -9.74 22.21
C PRO A 44 -13.96 -10.91 22.34
N ALA A 45 -14.95 -11.07 21.45
CA ALA A 45 -15.86 -12.22 21.48
C ALA A 45 -15.17 -13.58 21.36
N LEU A 46 -13.94 -13.61 20.82
CA LEU A 46 -13.12 -14.82 20.67
C LEU A 46 -12.13 -15.00 21.83
N ASP A 47 -12.02 -14.04 22.74
CA ASP A 47 -11.15 -14.15 23.91
C ASP A 47 -11.79 -15.05 24.98
N ASN A 48 -11.23 -16.25 25.16
CA ASN A 48 -11.68 -17.23 26.13
C ASN A 48 -11.43 -16.82 27.59
N ILE A 49 -10.57 -15.82 27.84
CA ILE A 49 -10.33 -15.28 29.19
C ILE A 49 -11.39 -14.24 29.54
N SER A 50 -11.91 -13.52 28.53
CA SER A 50 -12.96 -12.53 28.74
C SER A 50 -14.32 -13.21 28.84
N ASN A 51 -15.15 -12.79 29.80
CA ASN A 51 -16.55 -13.20 29.87
C ASN A 51 -17.43 -12.42 28.85
N ASP A 52 -16.84 -11.62 27.97
CA ASP A 52 -17.54 -10.72 27.05
C ASP A 52 -17.78 -11.40 25.69
N THR A 53 -18.49 -12.53 25.75
CA THR A 53 -18.70 -13.46 24.63
C THR A 53 -19.62 -12.92 23.53
N LEU A 54 -20.29 -11.80 23.77
CA LEU A 54 -21.24 -11.17 22.86
C LEU A 54 -20.72 -9.84 22.30
N ASN A 55 -19.48 -9.46 22.62
CA ASN A 55 -18.91 -8.21 22.15
C ASN A 55 -18.71 -8.25 20.62
N PRO A 56 -19.49 -7.49 19.84
CA PRO A 56 -19.41 -7.57 18.40
C PRO A 56 -18.23 -6.77 17.83
N PHE A 57 -17.38 -6.15 18.64
CA PHE A 57 -16.33 -5.28 18.13
C PHE A 57 -15.13 -6.07 17.59
N ILE A 58 -14.52 -5.54 16.54
CA ILE A 58 -13.23 -5.94 16.01
C ILE A 58 -12.33 -4.70 16.07
N PHE A 59 -11.15 -4.86 16.67
CA PHE A 59 -10.11 -3.84 16.73
C PHE A 59 -9.06 -4.15 15.67
N VAL A 60 -8.77 -3.18 14.81
CA VAL A 60 -7.79 -3.30 13.74
C VAL A 60 -6.81 -2.16 13.81
N ASP A 61 -5.52 -2.47 13.77
CA ASP A 61 -4.44 -1.50 13.60
C ASP A 61 -3.83 -1.68 12.21
N LEU A 62 -4.24 -0.81 11.29
CA LEU A 62 -3.71 -0.75 9.94
C LEU A 62 -2.44 0.11 9.93
N GLN A 63 -1.32 -0.54 9.59
CA GLN A 63 -0.04 0.10 9.38
C GLN A 63 0.18 0.39 7.89
N LEU A 64 0.60 1.62 7.59
CA LEU A 64 0.96 2.09 6.26
C LEU A 64 2.41 2.57 6.28
N ILE A 65 3.25 2.02 5.41
CA ILE A 65 4.66 2.39 5.30
C ILE A 65 4.86 3.03 3.94
N ASN A 66 5.35 4.26 3.91
CA ASN A 66 5.83 4.89 2.69
C ASN A 66 7.32 4.58 2.50
N PRO A 67 7.72 3.70 1.55
CA PRO A 67 9.12 3.36 1.33
C PRO A 67 9.88 4.41 0.51
N ASN A 68 9.25 5.53 0.14
CA ASN A 68 9.85 6.55 -0.70
C ASN A 68 10.55 7.61 0.15
N ASP A 69 11.80 7.91 -0.16
CA ASP A 69 12.64 8.82 0.64
C ASP A 69 12.42 10.31 0.34
N GLN A 70 11.77 10.64 -0.78
CA GLN A 70 11.58 12.02 -1.22
C GLN A 70 10.14 12.37 -1.56
N GLN A 71 9.27 11.36 -1.59
CA GLN A 71 7.92 11.49 -2.13
C GLN A 71 6.88 11.37 -1.04
N THR A 72 5.96 12.33 -1.02
CA THR A 72 4.76 12.28 -0.18
C THR A 72 3.70 11.43 -0.88
N VAL A 73 2.99 10.59 -0.13
CA VAL A 73 1.88 9.77 -0.63
C VAL A 73 0.56 10.35 -0.14
N HIS A 74 -0.35 10.62 -1.07
CA HIS A 74 -1.72 11.00 -0.75
C HIS A 74 -2.65 9.80 -0.85
N TYR A 75 -3.28 9.46 0.26
CA TYR A 75 -4.33 8.46 0.33
C TYR A 75 -5.69 9.13 0.20
N SER A 76 -6.54 8.54 -0.63
CA SER A 76 -8.00 8.78 -0.55
C SER A 76 -8.56 8.01 0.65
N ALA A 77 -9.87 8.11 0.89
CA ALA A 77 -10.52 7.30 1.92
C ALA A 77 -10.11 5.83 1.79
N LEU A 78 -9.74 5.21 2.91
CA LEU A 78 -9.32 3.82 3.01
C LEU A 78 -10.53 3.00 3.40
N ASN A 79 -11.04 2.21 2.47
CA ASN A 79 -12.16 1.32 2.72
C ASN A 79 -11.61 -0.05 3.10
N VAL A 80 -11.78 -0.41 4.37
CA VAL A 80 -11.38 -1.72 4.90
C VAL A 80 -12.63 -2.57 5.04
N SER A 81 -12.59 -3.75 4.43
CA SER A 81 -13.63 -4.78 4.51
C SER A 81 -13.06 -6.00 5.21
N ILE A 82 -13.81 -6.53 6.17
CA ILE A 82 -13.42 -7.72 6.93
C ILE A 82 -14.43 -8.82 6.60
N PHE A 83 -13.91 -9.97 6.22
CA PHE A 83 -14.68 -11.16 5.90
C PHE A 83 -14.32 -12.27 6.88
N TYR A 84 -15.32 -13.08 7.23
CA TYR A 84 -15.17 -14.17 8.19
C TYR A 84 -15.42 -15.53 7.56
N GLY A 85 -14.56 -16.50 7.83
CA GLY A 85 -14.76 -17.90 7.46
C GLY A 85 -13.61 -18.50 6.67
N GLN A 86 -13.73 -19.77 6.31
CA GLN A 86 -12.70 -20.50 5.58
C GLN A 86 -13.01 -20.55 4.08
N GLN A 87 -12.04 -20.15 3.24
CA GLN A 87 -12.12 -20.41 1.81
C GLN A 87 -11.97 -21.92 1.57
N ASN A 88 -13.06 -22.60 1.24
CA ASN A 88 -12.99 -23.97 0.74
C ASN A 88 -12.45 -23.93 -0.70
N LYS A 89 -11.25 -24.47 -0.92
CA LYS A 89 -10.60 -24.52 -2.26
C LYS A 89 -11.44 -25.21 -3.35
N SER A 90 -12.45 -25.97 -2.95
CA SER A 90 -13.32 -26.76 -3.83
C SER A 90 -14.61 -26.04 -4.24
N SER A 91 -14.97 -24.93 -3.58
CA SER A 91 -16.15 -24.14 -3.94
C SER A 91 -15.92 -22.69 -3.51
N PRO A 92 -15.99 -21.70 -4.43
CA PRO A 92 -15.82 -20.30 -4.10
C PRO A 92 -17.06 -19.80 -3.34
N ILE A 93 -17.18 -20.19 -2.07
CA ILE A 93 -18.15 -19.58 -1.16
C ILE A 93 -17.65 -18.15 -0.94
N LEU A 94 -18.46 -17.17 -1.36
CA LEU A 94 -18.28 -15.78 -0.98
C LEU A 94 -18.28 -15.72 0.55
N LEU A 95 -17.14 -15.39 1.14
CA LEU A 95 -17.06 -15.17 2.58
C LEU A 95 -18.04 -14.05 2.95
N PRO A 96 -18.85 -14.20 4.01
CA PRO A 96 -19.70 -13.13 4.49
C PRO A 96 -18.84 -11.93 4.88
N ASN A 97 -19.20 -10.75 4.35
CA ASN A 97 -18.65 -9.49 4.81
C ASN A 97 -19.26 -9.19 6.17
N VAL A 98 -18.44 -9.12 7.19
CA VAL A 98 -18.89 -8.97 8.57
C VAL A 98 -18.74 -7.54 9.06
N ALA A 99 -17.81 -6.77 8.48
CA ALA A 99 -17.51 -5.41 8.91
C ALA A 99 -16.92 -4.58 7.76
N VAL A 100 -17.34 -3.31 7.68
CA VAL A 100 -16.79 -2.31 6.76
C VAL A 100 -16.48 -1.04 7.54
N VAL A 101 -15.28 -0.51 7.36
CA VAL A 101 -14.88 0.79 7.93
C VAL A 101 -14.23 1.65 6.86
N SER A 102 -14.55 2.95 6.87
CA SER A 102 -13.97 3.93 5.96
C SER A 102 -13.16 4.94 6.76
N ILE A 103 -11.85 4.89 6.61
CA ILE A 103 -10.90 5.78 7.29
C ILE A 103 -10.67 7.00 6.38
N PRO A 104 -10.75 8.23 6.91
CA PRO A 104 -10.48 9.43 6.11
C PRO A 104 -9.12 9.38 5.42
N GLY A 105 -9.09 9.88 4.18
CA GLY A 105 -7.84 10.02 3.43
C GLY A 105 -6.89 11.00 4.09
N PHE A 106 -5.58 10.78 3.92
CA PHE A 106 -4.54 11.58 4.53
C PHE A 106 -3.28 11.63 3.66
N ASN A 107 -2.36 12.51 4.03
CA ASN A 107 -1.05 12.63 3.39
C ASN A 107 0.00 12.00 4.30
N GLN A 108 0.88 11.19 3.74
CA GLN A 108 1.99 10.58 4.44
C GLN A 108 3.30 11.09 3.87
N GLU A 109 4.15 11.62 4.74
CA GLU A 109 5.46 12.14 4.36
C GLU A 109 6.41 11.01 3.92
N SER A 110 7.55 11.40 3.35
CA SER A 110 8.60 10.47 2.92
C SER A 110 9.14 9.65 4.10
N SER A 111 9.37 8.36 3.86
CA SER A 111 9.91 7.40 4.85
C SER A 111 9.10 7.26 6.15
N ASP A 112 7.87 7.78 6.18
CA ASP A 112 7.02 7.77 7.37
C ASP A 112 6.25 6.46 7.53
N ILE A 113 5.85 6.17 8.78
CA ILE A 113 5.02 5.03 9.17
C ILE A 113 3.77 5.55 9.87
N ALA A 114 2.61 5.34 9.25
CA ALA A 114 1.33 5.74 9.81
C ALA A 114 0.58 4.53 10.37
N HIS A 115 -0.05 4.73 11.54
CA HIS A 115 -0.95 3.78 12.17
C HIS A 115 -2.38 4.32 12.18
N ARG A 116 -3.34 3.47 11.85
CA ARG A 116 -4.78 3.76 11.89
C ARG A 116 -5.47 2.68 12.72
N LEU A 117 -5.84 3.05 13.95
CA LEU A 117 -6.54 2.17 14.87
C LEU A 117 -8.03 2.40 14.69
N GLU A 118 -8.76 1.34 14.33
CA GLU A 118 -10.19 1.37 14.12
C GLU A 118 -10.88 0.32 15.00
N MET A 119 -12.06 0.67 15.48
CA MET A 119 -12.97 -0.23 16.17
C MET A 119 -14.23 -0.34 15.32
N VAL A 120 -14.53 -1.54 14.82
CA VAL A 120 -15.66 -1.79 13.92
C VAL A 120 -16.59 -2.83 14.53
N THR A 121 -17.89 -2.62 14.39
CA THR A 121 -18.90 -3.60 14.82
C THR A 121 -19.06 -4.65 13.73
N ALA A 122 -18.80 -5.91 14.06
CA ALA A 122 -19.06 -7.05 13.21
C ALA A 122 -20.51 -7.49 13.31
N THR A 123 -21.05 -7.92 12.17
CA THR A 123 -22.44 -8.34 12.01
C THR A 123 -22.50 -9.69 11.31
N GLY A 124 -23.51 -10.50 11.64
CA GLY A 124 -23.72 -11.80 10.99
C GLY A 124 -22.70 -12.89 11.34
N VAL A 125 -21.88 -12.68 12.39
CA VAL A 125 -20.98 -13.70 12.92
C VAL A 125 -21.68 -14.46 14.04
N ASP A 126 -21.73 -15.79 13.92
CA ASP A 126 -22.06 -16.66 15.04
C ASP A 126 -20.81 -16.87 15.88
N TRP A 127 -20.68 -16.07 16.95
CA TRP A 127 -19.51 -16.05 17.82
C TRP A 127 -19.26 -17.36 18.57
N GLU A 128 -20.31 -18.16 18.83
CA GLU A 128 -20.15 -19.43 19.52
C GLU A 128 -19.51 -20.46 18.58
N THR A 129 -20.02 -20.57 17.34
CA THR A 129 -19.39 -21.38 16.29
C THR A 129 -17.97 -20.90 16.01
N ALA A 130 -17.77 -19.58 15.94
CA ALA A 130 -16.46 -19.00 15.69
C ALA A 130 -15.43 -19.35 16.78
N ARG A 131 -15.83 -19.37 18.06
CA ARG A 131 -14.94 -19.79 19.16
C ARG A 131 -14.51 -21.25 19.01
N GLN A 132 -15.42 -22.14 18.60
CA GLN A 132 -15.07 -23.53 18.34
C GLN A 132 -14.09 -23.66 17.16
N GLU A 133 -14.27 -22.88 16.09
CA GLU A 133 -13.34 -22.84 14.95
C GLU A 133 -11.95 -22.32 15.35
N VAL A 134 -11.88 -21.35 16.26
CA VAL A 134 -10.61 -20.82 16.78
C VAL A 134 -9.88 -21.89 17.59
N LEU A 135 -10.58 -22.62 18.46
CA LEU A 135 -10.01 -23.74 19.22
C LEU A 135 -9.50 -24.86 18.30
N ASN A 136 -10.16 -25.06 17.16
CA ASN A 136 -9.74 -26.01 16.13
C ASN A 136 -8.62 -25.47 15.22
N GLY A 137 -8.23 -24.20 15.37
CA GLY A 137 -7.18 -23.55 14.58
C GLY A 137 -7.55 -23.27 13.13
N THR A 138 -8.84 -23.27 12.79
CA THR A 138 -9.35 -23.12 11.42
C THR A 138 -9.82 -21.70 11.09
N THR A 139 -9.96 -20.83 12.09
CA THR A 139 -10.47 -19.47 11.90
C THR A 139 -9.50 -18.58 11.12
N VAL A 140 -10.03 -17.95 10.07
CA VAL A 140 -9.34 -16.95 9.26
C VAL A 140 -10.27 -15.76 9.04
N PHE A 141 -9.77 -14.56 9.32
CA PHE A 141 -10.39 -13.31 8.89
C PHE A 141 -9.65 -12.81 7.66
N GLN A 142 -10.36 -12.61 6.55
CA GLN A 142 -9.77 -11.96 5.39
C GLN A 142 -10.00 -10.46 5.53
N VAL A 143 -8.93 -9.67 5.45
CA VAL A 143 -8.99 -8.20 5.51
C VAL A 143 -8.58 -7.63 4.16
N ASP A 144 -9.52 -6.94 3.52
CA ASP A 144 -9.29 -6.27 2.25
C ASP A 144 -9.27 -4.76 2.45
N LEU A 145 -8.32 -4.09 1.80
CA LEU A 145 -8.18 -2.64 1.78
C LEU A 145 -8.28 -2.14 0.34
N GLN A 146 -9.17 -1.17 0.13
CA GLN A 146 -9.29 -0.43 -1.11
C GLN A 146 -9.05 1.06 -0.89
N THR A 147 -8.15 1.65 -1.67
CA THR A 147 -7.91 3.11 -1.66
C THR A 147 -7.41 3.60 -3.02
N LYS A 148 -7.24 4.91 -3.16
CA LYS A 148 -6.58 5.53 -4.32
C LYS A 148 -5.40 6.35 -3.84
N LEU A 149 -4.26 6.16 -4.50
CA LEU A 149 -2.97 6.74 -4.17
C LEU A 149 -2.57 7.80 -5.20
N ARG A 150 -1.81 8.80 -4.76
CA ARG A 150 -1.10 9.75 -5.62
C ARG A 150 0.23 10.11 -4.98
N TYR A 151 1.30 10.17 -5.76
CA TYR A 151 2.60 10.63 -5.30
C TYR A 151 2.78 12.11 -5.60
N GLU A 152 3.47 12.81 -4.69
CA GLU A 152 3.91 14.19 -4.83
C GLU A 152 5.42 14.27 -4.66
N GLN A 153 6.09 14.93 -5.61
CA GLN A 153 7.52 15.21 -5.60
C GLN A 153 7.76 16.65 -6.03
N PHE A 154 8.31 17.47 -5.14
CA PHE A 154 8.48 18.92 -5.31
C PHE A 154 7.16 19.61 -5.71
N ILE A 155 6.99 19.96 -6.99
CA ILE A 155 5.82 20.67 -7.52
C ILE A 155 4.94 19.72 -8.36
N TRP A 156 5.44 18.51 -8.66
CA TRP A 156 4.77 17.54 -9.54
C TRP A 156 3.96 16.54 -8.73
N LYS A 157 2.75 16.26 -9.21
CA LYS A 157 1.87 15.24 -8.63
C LYS A 157 1.46 14.26 -9.71
N THR A 158 1.43 12.98 -9.36
CA THR A 158 0.97 11.94 -10.28
C THR A 158 -0.56 11.99 -10.42
N LYS A 159 -1.10 11.23 -11.38
CA LYS A 159 -2.52 10.89 -11.35
C LYS A 159 -2.82 9.98 -10.16
N ARG A 160 -4.08 9.99 -9.70
CA ARG A 160 -4.56 9.02 -8.72
C ARG A 160 -4.72 7.65 -9.38
N PHE A 161 -4.20 6.61 -8.78
CA PHE A 161 -4.41 5.22 -9.21
C PHE A 161 -5.01 4.41 -8.06
N SER A 162 -5.82 3.40 -8.40
CA SER A 162 -6.52 2.58 -7.41
C SER A 162 -5.62 1.44 -6.95
N ILE A 163 -5.69 1.10 -5.67
CA ILE A 163 -5.05 -0.08 -5.10
C ILE A 163 -6.09 -0.88 -4.33
N MET A 164 -6.00 -2.20 -4.46
CA MET A 164 -6.79 -3.17 -3.73
C MET A 164 -5.86 -4.28 -3.27
N VAL A 165 -5.75 -4.48 -1.96
CA VAL A 165 -4.87 -5.45 -1.34
C VAL A 165 -5.62 -6.21 -0.26
N GLY A 166 -5.33 -7.49 -0.10
CA GLY A 166 -5.98 -8.35 0.89
C GLY A 166 -4.98 -9.22 1.63
N GLY A 167 -5.40 -9.78 2.76
CA GLY A 167 -4.59 -10.70 3.54
C GLY A 167 -5.39 -11.48 4.57
N ASP A 168 -4.94 -12.71 4.82
CA ASP A 168 -5.53 -13.62 5.79
C ASP A 168 -4.93 -13.40 7.18
N VAL A 169 -5.77 -13.02 8.13
CA VAL A 169 -5.45 -12.79 9.53
C VAL A 169 -5.94 -13.97 10.35
N LYS A 170 -5.00 -14.74 10.90
CA LYS A 170 -5.30 -15.82 11.83
C LYS A 170 -5.39 -15.27 13.26
N VAL A 171 -6.33 -15.80 14.02
CA VAL A 171 -6.64 -15.37 15.38
C VAL A 171 -6.52 -16.57 16.33
N ASN A 172 -5.99 -16.36 17.53
CA ASN A 172 -5.89 -17.39 18.57
C ASN A 172 -7.11 -17.40 19.50
N ASP A 173 -7.11 -18.32 20.47
CA ASP A 173 -8.10 -18.50 21.53
C ASP A 173 -8.20 -17.32 22.52
N GLN A 174 -7.32 -16.33 22.40
CA GLN A 174 -7.36 -15.05 23.11
C GLN A 174 -7.91 -13.93 22.22
N GLY A 175 -8.58 -14.27 21.12
CA GLY A 175 -9.09 -13.31 20.14
C GLY A 175 -8.04 -12.45 19.46
N SER A 176 -6.75 -12.76 19.63
CA SER A 176 -5.62 -11.94 19.18
C SER A 176 -4.98 -12.50 17.92
N MET A 177 -4.50 -11.60 17.06
CA MET A 177 -3.75 -11.98 15.86
C MET A 177 -2.54 -12.85 16.18
N VAL A 178 -2.43 -13.98 15.48
CA VAL A 178 -1.24 -14.83 15.55
C VAL A 178 -0.14 -14.21 14.68
N LYS A 179 0.97 -13.83 15.32
CA LYS A 179 2.15 -13.30 14.64
C LYS A 179 3.18 -14.40 14.40
N THR A 180 3.48 -14.70 13.13
CA THR A 180 4.55 -15.67 12.78
C THR A 180 5.96 -15.11 13.03
N LYS A 181 6.11 -13.78 13.12
CA LYS A 181 7.36 -13.04 13.41
C LYS A 181 7.04 -11.76 14.18
N LYS A 182 8.05 -10.92 14.51
CA LYS A 182 7.84 -9.55 15.03
C LYS A 182 7.21 -8.58 13.98
N LYS A 183 6.46 -9.08 13.01
CA LYS A 183 5.85 -8.30 11.91
C LYS A 183 4.36 -8.64 11.82
N GLY A 184 3.54 -7.65 11.50
CA GLY A 184 2.14 -7.84 11.14
C GLY A 184 1.93 -8.63 9.83
N VAL A 185 0.66 -8.86 9.51
CA VAL A 185 0.24 -9.52 8.26
C VAL A 185 0.29 -8.49 7.13
N LYS A 186 1.17 -8.70 6.14
CA LYS A 186 1.25 -7.82 4.97
C LYS A 186 0.06 -8.07 4.06
N LEU A 187 -0.62 -6.99 3.66
CA LEU A 187 -1.66 -7.04 2.64
C LEU A 187 -1.02 -6.98 1.26
N THR A 188 -1.43 -7.88 0.37
CA THR A 188 -0.89 -7.98 -0.98
C THR A 188 -2.01 -7.99 -2.01
N SER A 189 -1.77 -7.42 -3.18
CA SER A 189 -2.71 -7.50 -4.29
C SER A 189 -2.81 -8.95 -4.77
N GLY A 190 -4.03 -9.44 -5.03
CA GLY A 190 -4.24 -10.72 -5.71
C GLY A 190 -3.67 -10.76 -7.15
N SER A 191 -3.39 -9.60 -7.74
CA SER A 191 -2.69 -9.38 -9.01
C SER A 191 -2.66 -7.86 -9.24
N ILE A 192 -1.67 -7.38 -10.01
CA ILE A 192 -1.42 -5.99 -10.44
C ILE A 192 -0.36 -5.25 -9.61
N ARG A 193 0.91 -5.46 -10.00
CA ARG A 193 1.99 -4.47 -9.81
C ARG A 193 1.81 -3.39 -10.88
N HIS A 194 1.57 -2.15 -10.48
CA HIS A 194 1.69 -1.03 -11.39
C HIS A 194 3.10 -0.46 -11.26
N VAL A 195 4.06 -1.09 -11.95
CA VAL A 195 5.36 -0.45 -12.17
C VAL A 195 5.14 0.68 -13.18
N VAL A 196 4.94 1.90 -12.68
CA VAL A 196 4.91 3.08 -13.54
C VAL A 196 6.35 3.41 -13.91
N HIS A 197 6.86 2.75 -14.95
CA HIS A 197 8.05 3.21 -15.64
C HIS A 197 7.69 4.46 -16.45
N PHE A 198 8.11 5.64 -15.98
CA PHE A 198 8.21 6.82 -16.85
C PHE A 198 9.44 6.64 -17.75
N GLY A 199 9.32 5.75 -18.74
CA GLY A 199 10.35 5.52 -19.75
C GLY A 199 10.26 6.59 -20.85
N TYR A 200 11.04 7.66 -20.74
CA TYR A 200 11.40 8.50 -21.88
C TYR A 200 12.83 9.02 -21.73
N VAL A 201 13.81 8.17 -22.01
CA VAL A 201 15.22 8.60 -22.21
C VAL A 201 15.84 8.02 -23.50
N ALA A 202 15.20 7.06 -24.17
CA ALA A 202 15.76 6.48 -25.40
C ALA A 202 15.73 7.44 -26.61
N GLY A 203 14.83 8.44 -26.63
CA GLY A 203 14.70 9.38 -27.75
C GLY A 203 15.73 10.53 -27.74
N SER A 204 16.28 10.88 -26.58
CA SER A 204 17.09 12.10 -26.43
C SER A 204 18.60 11.88 -26.53
N VAL A 205 19.11 10.69 -26.20
CA VAL A 205 20.52 10.33 -26.44
C VAL A 205 20.86 10.32 -27.94
N GLY A 206 19.90 9.91 -28.79
CA GLY A 206 20.06 9.95 -30.25
C GLY A 206 20.19 11.37 -30.81
N PHE A 207 19.49 12.34 -30.23
CA PHE A 207 19.57 13.74 -30.66
C PHE A 207 20.91 14.39 -30.29
N VAL A 208 21.46 14.04 -29.12
CA VAL A 208 22.80 14.48 -28.67
C VAL A 208 23.89 13.90 -29.57
N LEU A 209 23.82 12.61 -29.91
CA LEU A 209 24.81 11.97 -30.80
C LEU A 209 24.74 12.50 -32.24
N LEU A 210 23.54 12.83 -32.75
CA LEU A 210 23.37 13.43 -34.07
C LEU A 210 23.90 14.87 -34.13
N SER A 211 23.75 15.65 -33.05
CA SER A 211 24.26 17.03 -32.98
C SER A 211 25.78 17.14 -32.79
N LEU A 212 26.46 16.04 -32.46
CA LEU A 212 27.94 15.97 -32.38
C LEU A 212 28.59 15.55 -33.71
N TRP A 213 27.80 15.20 -34.72
CA TRP A 213 28.27 14.77 -36.05
C TRP A 213 27.81 15.67 -37.21
N SER A 214 27.14 16.80 -36.93
CA SER A 214 26.82 17.87 -37.89
C SER A 214 27.57 19.15 -37.53
#